data_AF-A0A507BVX3-F1
#
_entry.id   AF-A0A507BVX3-F1
#
_cell.length_a   1.000
_cell.length_b   1.000
_cell.length_c   1.000
_cell.angle_alpha   90.00
_cell.angle_beta   90.00
_cell.angle_gamma   90.00
#
_symmetry.space_group_name_H-M   'P 1'
#
loop_
_entity.id
_entity.type
_entity.pdbx_description
1 polymer ?
#
loop_
_entity_poly.entity_id
_entity_poly.type
_entity_poly.pdbx_seq_one_letter_code
_entity_poly.pdbx_strand_id
1 'polypeptide(L)'
;MYRRAIPTAIPHNPTQLLNNIRRMPMSSQSPAETWKAHAAKIPNPQHFAEEWISAWNSRSIPQILSHYSDDIEYSSPLVERVVKTPDSRFRGMATLKAYVEAGLELNPDLHFTLRNVFTGAGVIVLEYENTRKQVVAEVFEFGEGEKVRRVTSTYREA
;
A
#
# COMPACT_ATOMS: atom_id res chain seq x y z
N MET A 1 30.64 -20.07 3.57
CA MET A 1 29.41 -19.59 4.25
C MET A 1 29.78 -18.42 5.15
N TYR A 2 29.48 -17.19 4.77
CA TYR A 2 29.60 -16.01 5.63
C TYR A 2 28.40 -15.10 5.35
N ARG A 3 27.28 -15.31 6.06
CA ARG A 3 26.21 -14.31 6.15
C ARG A 3 26.66 -13.31 7.22
N ARG A 4 27.11 -12.12 6.83
CA ARG A 4 27.31 -11.03 7.79
C ARG A 4 25.94 -10.60 8.31
N ALA A 5 25.78 -10.61 9.63
CA ALA A 5 24.60 -10.11 10.32
C ALA A 5 24.41 -8.62 9.99
N ILE A 6 23.22 -8.26 9.52
CA ILE A 6 22.81 -6.86 9.36
C ILE A 6 22.59 -6.31 10.77
N PRO A 7 23.18 -5.16 11.14
CA PRO A 7 22.99 -4.58 12.47
C PRO A 7 21.51 -4.29 12.72
N THR A 8 20.97 -4.79 13.82
CA THR A 8 19.55 -4.74 14.18
C THR A 8 19.09 -3.33 14.64
N ALA A 9 20.01 -2.39 14.79
CA ALA A 9 19.74 -1.02 15.21
C ALA A 9 20.46 -0.02 14.30
N ILE A 10 19.75 1.04 13.88
CA ILE A 10 20.35 2.16 13.15
C ILE A 10 21.33 2.87 14.11
N PRO A 11 22.64 2.88 13.81
CA PRO A 11 23.61 3.51 14.71
C PRO A 11 23.31 5.00 14.84
N HIS A 12 23.20 5.49 16.09
CA HIS A 12 22.97 6.91 16.38
C HIS A 12 24.20 7.79 16.09
N ASN A 13 25.34 7.18 15.75
CA ASN A 13 26.57 7.87 15.39
C ASN A 13 26.64 8.10 13.86
N PRO A 14 26.62 9.36 13.38
CA PRO A 14 26.66 9.69 11.95
C PRO A 14 27.89 9.14 11.22
N THR A 15 29.06 9.12 11.87
CA THR A 15 30.31 8.61 11.29
C THR A 15 30.25 7.09 11.07
N GLN A 16 29.61 6.37 11.99
CA GLN A 16 29.44 4.92 11.87
C GLN A 16 28.42 4.58 10.77
N LEU A 17 27.35 5.37 10.63
CA LEU A 17 26.38 5.24 9.53
C LEU A 17 27.06 5.47 8.17
N LEU A 18 27.85 6.54 8.03
CA LEU A 18 28.58 6.85 6.79
C LEU A 18 29.61 5.77 6.43
N ASN A 19 30.32 5.23 7.42
CA ASN A 19 31.26 4.14 7.21
C ASN A 19 30.55 2.84 6.77
N ASN A 20 29.35 2.58 7.27
CA ASN A 20 28.54 1.44 6.83
C ASN A 20 28.07 1.62 5.39
N ILE A 21 27.55 2.81 5.02
CA ILE A 21 27.10 3.12 3.66
C ILE A 21 28.25 2.99 2.64
N ARG A 22 29.43 3.55 2.94
CA ARG A 22 30.61 3.49 2.05
C ARG A 22 31.14 2.06 1.81
N ARG A 23 30.81 1.12 2.70
CA ARG A 23 31.21 -0.29 2.61
C ARG A 23 30.16 -1.17 1.94
N MET A 24 28.97 -0.63 1.63
CA MET A 24 27.97 -1.36 0.88
C MET A 24 28.43 -1.49 -0.57
N PRO A 25 28.53 -2.72 -1.12
CA PRO A 25 28.73 -2.87 -2.55
C PRO A 25 27.52 -2.21 -3.24
N MET A 26 27.76 -1.35 -4.23
CA MET A 26 26.74 -1.01 -5.22
C MET A 26 26.50 -2.29 -6.05
N SER A 27 25.80 -3.28 -5.49
CA SER A 27 25.42 -4.45 -6.24
C SER A 27 24.37 -4.04 -7.27
N SER A 28 24.50 -4.58 -8.47
CA SER A 28 23.50 -4.47 -9.55
C SER A 28 22.20 -5.23 -9.25
N GLN A 29 22.00 -5.69 -8.02
CA GLN A 29 20.78 -6.37 -7.60
C GLN A 29 19.72 -5.31 -7.29
N SER A 30 18.51 -5.54 -7.80
CA SER A 30 17.36 -4.69 -7.55
C SER A 30 17.21 -4.44 -6.04
N PRO A 31 16.92 -3.20 -5.60
CA PRO A 31 16.64 -2.91 -4.20
C PRO A 31 15.57 -3.84 -3.58
N ALA A 32 14.68 -4.41 -4.39
CA ALA A 32 13.68 -5.39 -3.99
C ALA A 32 14.25 -6.69 -3.35
N GLU A 33 15.49 -7.10 -3.65
CA GLU A 33 16.09 -8.31 -3.07
C GLU A 33 16.71 -8.06 -1.69
N THR A 34 17.18 -6.84 -1.42
CA THR A 34 17.88 -6.48 -0.18
C THR A 34 16.92 -6.10 0.97
N TRP A 35 15.65 -5.83 0.68
CA TRP A 35 14.66 -5.37 1.67
C TRP A 35 13.81 -6.47 2.32
N LYS A 36 13.90 -7.72 1.84
CA LYS A 36 13.09 -8.86 2.32
C LYS A 36 13.32 -9.26 3.80
N ALA A 37 14.35 -8.73 4.46
CA ALA A 37 14.84 -9.28 5.73
C ALA A 37 14.28 -8.64 7.02
N HIS A 38 13.67 -7.44 6.98
CA HIS A 38 13.27 -6.72 8.21
C HIS A 38 11.94 -5.97 8.16
N ALA A 39 11.26 -5.92 7.02
CA ALA A 39 9.92 -5.35 6.95
C ALA A 39 8.86 -6.39 7.32
N ALA A 40 7.69 -5.96 7.83
CA ALA A 40 6.51 -6.82 7.94
C ALA A 40 6.36 -7.66 6.66
N LYS A 41 5.99 -8.94 6.78
CA LYS A 41 5.75 -9.79 5.60
C LYS A 41 4.69 -9.09 4.74
N ILE A 42 5.10 -8.62 3.58
CA ILE A 42 4.22 -8.16 2.52
C ILE A 42 3.94 -9.34 1.59
N PRO A 43 2.72 -9.44 1.02
CA PRO A 43 2.43 -10.44 0.01
C PRO A 43 3.29 -10.23 -1.23
N ASN A 44 3.24 -11.17 -2.18
CA ASN A 44 3.80 -10.93 -3.50
C ASN A 44 3.16 -9.66 -4.11
N PRO A 45 3.95 -8.62 -4.46
CA PRO A 45 3.39 -7.33 -4.87
C PRO A 45 2.54 -7.39 -6.14
N GLN A 46 2.96 -8.19 -7.11
CA GLN A 46 2.26 -8.31 -8.38
C GLN A 46 0.94 -9.06 -8.20
N HIS A 47 0.95 -10.15 -7.42
CA HIS A 47 -0.25 -10.91 -7.10
C HIS A 47 -1.27 -10.08 -6.32
N PHE A 48 -0.81 -9.35 -5.29
CA PHE A 48 -1.66 -8.42 -4.54
C PHE A 48 -2.30 -7.37 -5.45
N ALA A 49 -1.52 -6.78 -6.37
CA ALA A 49 -2.01 -5.78 -7.31
C ALA A 49 -3.12 -6.34 -8.22
N GLU A 50 -2.90 -7.53 -8.79
CA GLU A 50 -3.84 -8.19 -9.68
C GLU A 50 -5.14 -8.56 -8.96
N GLU A 51 -5.04 -9.13 -7.76
CA GLU A 51 -6.21 -9.49 -6.95
C GLU A 51 -6.99 -8.25 -6.52
N TRP A 52 -6.30 -7.21 -6.03
CA TRP A 52 -6.94 -5.98 -5.58
C TRP A 52 -7.67 -5.27 -6.74
N ILE A 53 -7.03 -5.14 -7.90
CA ILE A 53 -7.64 -4.56 -9.11
C ILE A 53 -8.83 -5.39 -9.57
N SER A 54 -8.70 -6.73 -9.56
CA SER A 54 -9.79 -7.65 -9.91
C SER A 54 -10.98 -7.55 -8.95
N ALA A 55 -10.73 -7.45 -7.64
CA ALA A 55 -11.76 -7.30 -6.62
C ALA A 55 -12.59 -6.02 -6.83
N TRP A 56 -11.92 -4.90 -7.12
CA TRP A 56 -12.59 -3.64 -7.42
C TRP A 56 -13.34 -3.68 -8.76
N ASN A 57 -12.72 -4.20 -9.81
CA ASN A 57 -13.33 -4.29 -11.15
C ASN A 57 -14.52 -5.26 -11.21
N SER A 58 -14.50 -6.32 -10.38
CA SER A 58 -15.64 -7.23 -10.21
C SER A 58 -16.69 -6.69 -9.24
N ARG A 59 -16.45 -5.54 -8.61
CA ARG A 59 -17.36 -4.87 -7.66
C ARG A 59 -17.72 -5.76 -6.48
N SER A 60 -16.83 -6.68 -6.11
CA SER A 60 -17.07 -7.69 -5.08
C SER A 60 -16.64 -7.17 -3.71
N ILE A 61 -17.60 -6.64 -2.95
CA ILE A 61 -17.35 -6.13 -1.58
C ILE A 61 -16.62 -7.16 -0.71
N PRO A 62 -17.00 -8.46 -0.67
CA PRO A 62 -16.28 -9.43 0.14
C PRO A 62 -14.81 -9.60 -0.26
N GLN A 63 -14.51 -9.58 -1.57
CA GLN A 63 -13.14 -9.70 -2.06
C GLN A 63 -12.33 -8.44 -1.72
N ILE A 64 -12.90 -7.25 -1.93
CA ILE A 64 -12.27 -5.98 -1.57
C ILE A 64 -11.91 -5.98 -0.08
N LEU A 65 -12.90 -6.27 0.78
CA LEU A 65 -12.72 -6.26 2.23
C LEU A 65 -11.72 -7.30 2.73
N SER A 66 -11.55 -8.40 2.00
CA SER A 66 -10.62 -9.46 2.37
C SER A 66 -9.15 -9.01 2.40
N HIS A 67 -8.78 -7.91 1.73
CA HIS A 67 -7.40 -7.42 1.71
C HIS A 67 -6.97 -6.69 3.00
N TYR A 68 -7.92 -6.30 3.86
CA TYR A 68 -7.68 -5.38 4.97
C TYR A 68 -7.69 -6.09 6.33
N SER A 69 -6.99 -5.51 7.30
CA SER A 69 -7.04 -5.94 8.70
C SER A 69 -8.23 -5.30 9.42
N ASP A 70 -8.65 -5.91 10.53
CA ASP A 70 -9.78 -5.42 11.33
C ASP A 70 -9.58 -3.99 11.86
N ASP A 71 -8.31 -3.61 12.07
CA ASP A 71 -7.89 -2.33 12.62
C ASP A 71 -7.51 -1.27 11.57
N ILE A 72 -7.85 -1.51 10.30
CA ILE A 72 -7.55 -0.66 9.13
C ILE A 72 -7.75 0.83 9.37
N GLU A 73 -6.74 1.62 9.06
CA GLU A 73 -6.81 3.09 8.94
C GLU A 73 -6.80 3.49 7.46
N TYR A 74 -7.78 4.27 7.03
CA TYR A 74 -7.90 4.69 5.63
C TYR A 74 -7.89 6.20 5.53
N SER A 75 -7.09 6.76 4.62
CA SER A 75 -6.98 8.19 4.36
C SER A 75 -7.20 8.48 2.88
N SER A 76 -8.17 9.34 2.55
CA SER A 76 -8.40 9.79 1.17
C SER A 76 -9.12 11.15 1.14
N PRO A 77 -8.78 12.05 0.21
CA PRO A 77 -9.58 13.24 -0.11
C PRO A 77 -11.07 12.96 -0.39
N LEU A 78 -11.43 11.73 -0.78
CA LEU A 78 -12.81 11.35 -1.02
C LEU A 78 -13.58 10.96 0.25
N VAL A 79 -12.89 10.68 1.37
CA VAL A 79 -13.55 10.29 2.63
C VAL A 79 -14.54 11.35 3.09
N GLU A 80 -14.15 12.62 3.08
CA GLU A 80 -15.02 13.72 3.49
C GLU A 80 -16.32 13.74 2.67
N ARG A 81 -16.22 13.52 1.36
CA ARG A 81 -17.37 13.53 0.45
C ARG A 81 -18.30 12.34 0.64
N VAL A 82 -17.73 11.15 0.87
CA VAL A 82 -18.48 9.89 0.91
C VAL A 82 -19.04 9.62 2.32
N VAL A 83 -18.23 9.83 3.36
CA VAL A 83 -18.57 9.56 4.75
C VAL A 83 -19.22 10.78 5.43
N LYS A 84 -19.21 11.96 4.78
CA LYS A 84 -19.77 13.22 5.31
C LYS A 84 -19.21 13.60 6.69
N THR A 85 -17.93 13.31 6.90
CA THR A 85 -17.17 13.65 8.11
C THR A 85 -16.14 14.73 7.77
N PRO A 86 -15.84 15.68 8.67
CA PRO A 86 -14.78 16.67 8.44
C PRO A 86 -13.38 16.06 8.35
N ASP A 87 -13.21 14.80 8.77
CA ASP A 87 -11.94 14.11 8.72
C ASP A 87 -11.70 13.48 7.33
N SER A 88 -10.49 13.61 6.78
CA SER A 88 -10.08 12.90 5.57
C SER A 88 -9.69 11.43 5.83
N ARG A 89 -10.06 10.92 7.01
CA ARG A 89 -9.61 9.62 7.54
C ARG A 89 -10.71 8.91 8.31
N PHE A 90 -10.65 7.60 8.33
CA PHE A 90 -11.45 6.76 9.22
C PHE A 90 -10.68 5.51 9.64
N ARG A 91 -11.23 4.79 10.64
CA ARG A 91 -10.70 3.51 11.10
C ARG A 91 -11.79 2.44 11.20
N GLY A 92 -11.40 1.19 10.95
CA GLY A 92 -12.19 -0.01 11.20
C GLY A 92 -12.98 -0.52 9.99
N MET A 93 -13.18 -1.84 9.96
CA MET A 93 -13.82 -2.54 8.85
C MET A 93 -15.28 -2.14 8.58
N ALA A 94 -16.04 -1.77 9.62
CA ALA A 94 -17.43 -1.32 9.44
C ALA A 94 -17.51 -0.04 8.60
N THR A 95 -16.67 0.95 8.91
CA THR A 95 -16.59 2.21 8.17
C THR A 95 -16.01 1.99 6.78
N LEU A 96 -15.01 1.11 6.65
CA LEU A 96 -14.47 0.72 5.34
C LEU A 96 -15.55 0.12 4.43
N LYS A 97 -16.36 -0.80 4.96
CA LYS A 97 -17.47 -1.41 4.22
C LYS A 97 -18.45 -0.37 3.71
N ALA A 98 -18.89 0.54 4.57
CA ALA A 98 -19.81 1.63 4.19
C ALA A 98 -19.20 2.54 3.11
N TYR A 99 -17.91 2.86 3.23
CA TYR A 99 -17.17 3.67 2.25
C TYR A 99 -17.07 2.97 0.88
N VAL A 100 -16.76 1.68 0.85
CA VAL A 100 -16.69 0.87 -0.39
C VAL A 100 -18.07 0.75 -1.04
N GLU A 101 -19.12 0.47 -0.25
CA GLU A 101 -20.50 0.39 -0.72
C GLU A 101 -20.95 1.67 -1.40
N ALA A 102 -20.78 2.82 -0.73
CA ALA A 102 -21.11 4.13 -1.28
C ALA A 102 -20.25 4.47 -2.50
N GLY A 103 -18.96 4.13 -2.49
CA GLY A 103 -18.07 4.34 -3.62
C GLY A 103 -18.49 3.58 -4.88
N LEU A 104 -18.90 2.31 -4.73
CA LEU A 104 -19.39 1.48 -5.82
C LEU A 104 -20.78 1.94 -6.32
N GLU A 105 -21.66 2.38 -5.44
CA GLU A 105 -22.98 2.93 -5.81
C GLU A 105 -22.85 4.22 -6.62
N LEU A 106 -21.99 5.15 -6.18
CA LEU A 106 -21.75 6.43 -6.86
C LEU A 106 -21.01 6.29 -8.19
N ASN A 107 -20.33 5.16 -8.43
CA ASN A 107 -19.54 4.91 -9.63
C ASN A 107 -19.92 3.54 -10.22
N PRO A 108 -21.06 3.41 -10.91
CA PRO A 108 -21.53 2.14 -11.46
C PRO A 108 -20.59 1.56 -12.53
N ASP A 109 -19.95 2.43 -13.30
CA ASP A 109 -18.98 2.07 -14.35
C ASP A 109 -17.53 2.06 -13.85
N LEU A 110 -17.32 1.89 -12.53
CA LEU A 110 -15.99 1.85 -11.94
C LEU A 110 -15.16 0.74 -12.58
N HIS A 111 -14.01 1.15 -13.13
CA HIS A 111 -12.99 0.28 -13.67
C HIS A 111 -11.61 0.89 -13.41
N PHE A 112 -10.71 0.09 -12.88
CA PHE A 112 -9.33 0.43 -12.60
C PHE A 112 -8.42 -0.29 -13.58
N THR A 113 -7.53 0.48 -14.21
CA THR A 113 -6.46 -0.03 -15.05
C THR A 113 -5.14 0.14 -14.32
N LEU A 114 -4.54 -0.98 -13.90
CA LEU A 114 -3.23 -0.99 -13.25
C LEU A 114 -2.17 -0.42 -14.19
N ARG A 115 -1.34 0.51 -13.70
CA ARG A 115 -0.24 1.11 -14.45
C ARG A 115 1.10 0.63 -13.93
N ASN A 116 1.34 0.76 -12.63
CA ASN A 116 2.61 0.44 -12.00
C ASN A 116 2.42 -0.15 -10.60
N VAL A 117 3.35 -1.02 -10.21
CA VAL A 117 3.46 -1.58 -8.86
C VAL A 117 4.81 -1.21 -8.28
N PHE A 118 4.82 -0.53 -7.14
CA PHE A 118 6.04 -0.20 -6.40
C PHE A 118 6.08 -0.98 -5.10
N THR A 119 7.27 -1.36 -4.66
CA THR A 119 7.47 -2.12 -3.43
C THR A 119 8.46 -1.39 -2.55
N GLY A 120 8.10 -1.21 -1.28
CA GLY A 120 8.96 -0.66 -0.24
C GLY A 120 9.04 -1.59 0.97
N ALA A 121 9.71 -1.14 2.02
CA ALA A 121 9.75 -1.87 3.28
C ALA A 121 8.36 -1.85 3.95
N GLY A 122 7.62 -2.97 3.84
CA GLY A 122 6.31 -3.12 4.50
C GLY A 122 5.17 -2.49 3.73
N VAL A 123 5.43 -2.06 2.49
CA VAL A 123 4.53 -1.25 1.68
C VAL A 123 4.47 -1.75 0.25
N ILE A 124 3.27 -1.78 -0.31
CA ILE A 124 3.05 -1.84 -1.76
C ILE A 124 2.36 -0.54 -2.17
N VAL A 125 2.77 0.04 -3.30
CA VAL A 125 2.06 1.18 -3.90
C VAL A 125 1.53 0.75 -5.26
N LEU A 126 0.25 0.98 -5.49
CA LEU A 126 -0.38 0.76 -6.79
C LEU A 126 -0.61 2.12 -7.46
N GLU A 127 -0.09 2.30 -8.66
CA GLU A 127 -0.55 3.37 -9.54
C GLU A 127 -1.57 2.79 -10.51
N TYR A 128 -2.78 3.35 -10.54
CA TYR A 128 -3.84 2.94 -11.46
C TYR A 128 -4.59 4.15 -12.02
N GLU A 129 -5.23 3.94 -13.17
CA GLU A 129 -6.14 4.89 -13.77
C GLU A 129 -7.58 4.48 -13.46
N ASN A 130 -8.43 5.41 -13.02
CA ASN A 130 -9.86 5.16 -12.82
C ASN A 130 -10.69 5.47 -14.08
N THR A 131 -11.99 5.15 -14.06
CA THR A 131 -12.92 5.43 -15.17
C THR A 131 -12.93 6.90 -15.63
N ARG A 132 -12.59 7.84 -14.74
CA ARG A 132 -12.48 9.28 -15.05
C ARG A 132 -11.12 9.70 -15.59
N LYS A 133 -10.25 8.75 -15.96
CA LYS A 133 -8.88 9.00 -16.42
C LYS A 133 -7.97 9.69 -15.40
N GLN A 134 -8.37 9.69 -14.13
CA GLN A 134 -7.54 10.22 -13.05
C GLN A 134 -6.52 9.16 -12.65
N VAL A 135 -5.27 9.58 -12.49
CA VAL A 135 -4.21 8.70 -11.99
C VAL A 135 -4.19 8.76 -10.47
N VAL A 136 -4.31 7.59 -9.86
CA VAL A 136 -4.29 7.39 -8.41
C VAL A 136 -3.04 6.61 -8.06
N ALA A 137 -2.29 7.08 -7.06
CA ALA A 137 -1.25 6.29 -6.42
C ALA A 137 -1.72 5.97 -4.99
N GLU A 138 -1.94 4.70 -4.71
CA GLU A 138 -2.49 4.22 -3.44
C GLU A 138 -1.44 3.42 -2.70
N VAL A 139 -1.14 3.87 -1.47
CA VAL A 139 -0.10 3.31 -0.61
C VAL A 139 -0.74 2.35 0.38
N PHE A 140 -0.30 1.09 0.37
CA PHE A 140 -0.78 0.02 1.22
C PHE A 140 0.32 -0.38 2.21
N GLU A 141 0.15 -0.06 3.49
CA GLU A 141 1.02 -0.57 4.55
C GLU A 141 0.45 -1.85 5.15
N PHE A 142 1.28 -2.88 5.22
CA PHE A 142 0.88 -4.20 5.70
C PHE A 142 1.19 -4.39 7.19
N GLY A 143 0.27 -5.05 7.88
CA GLY A 143 0.43 -5.49 9.27
C GLY A 143 0.80 -6.96 9.37
N GLU A 144 0.36 -7.60 10.45
CA GLU A 144 0.46 -9.05 10.58
C GLU A 144 -0.46 -9.77 9.57
N GLY A 145 -0.08 -10.98 9.16
CA GLY A 145 -0.90 -11.81 8.28
C GLY A 145 -1.07 -11.32 6.84
N GLU A 146 -0.14 -10.48 6.34
CA GLU A 146 -0.17 -9.94 4.96
C GLU A 146 -1.46 -9.14 4.64
N LYS A 147 -2.13 -8.62 5.69
CA LYS A 147 -3.29 -7.73 5.56
C LYS A 147 -2.88 -6.27 5.60
N VAL A 148 -3.59 -5.45 4.82
CA VAL A 148 -3.40 -4.00 4.82
C VAL A 148 -3.96 -3.41 6.10
N ARG A 149 -3.11 -2.72 6.87
CA ARG A 149 -3.51 -2.01 8.11
C ARG A 149 -3.63 -0.50 7.93
N ARG A 150 -3.01 0.07 6.89
CA ARG A 150 -3.13 1.49 6.56
C ARG A 150 -3.15 1.70 5.06
N VAL A 151 -4.04 2.59 4.62
CA VAL A 151 -4.11 3.06 3.23
C VAL A 151 -4.03 4.58 3.19
N THR A 152 -3.24 5.08 2.25
CA THR A 152 -3.29 6.48 1.83
C THR A 152 -3.50 6.55 0.33
N SER A 153 -4.67 7.06 -0.09
CA SER A 153 -4.96 7.29 -1.51
C SER A 153 -4.51 8.70 -1.90
N THR A 154 -3.67 8.81 -2.92
CA THR A 154 -3.20 10.07 -3.48
C THR A 154 -3.58 10.17 -4.95
N TYR A 155 -3.78 11.39 -5.43
CA TYR A 155 -4.18 11.66 -6.81
C TYR A 155 -3.10 12.50 -7.48
N ARG A 156 -2.80 12.21 -8.74
CA ARG A 156 -1.90 13.03 -9.53
C ARG A 156 -2.52 14.43 -9.70
N GLU A 157 -1.76 15.46 -9.34
CA GLU A 157 -2.15 16.84 -9.63
C GLU A 157 -2.17 17.08 -11.14
N ALA A 158 -3.14 17.87 -11.60
CA ALA A 158 -3.33 18.23 -13.00
C ALA A 158 -2.42 19.39 -13.40
#